data_AF-A0A3S4FRR6-F1
#
_entry.id   AF-A0A3S4FRR6-F1
#
_cell.length_a   1.000
_cell.length_b   1.000
_cell.length_c   1.000
_cell.angle_alpha   90.00
_cell.angle_beta   90.00
_cell.angle_gamma   90.00
#
_symmetry.space_group_name_H-M   'P 1'
#
loop_
_entity.id
_entity.type
_entity.pdbx_description
1 polymer ?
#
loop_
_entity_poly.entity_id
_entity_poly.type
_entity_poly.pdbx_seq_one_letter_code
_entity_poly.pdbx_strand_id
1 'polypeptide(L)'
;MLLWCSASKQGFSDSRWVTYKQAQAAGGQVRKGEHGTTAIFYTTLEKENDAGEVEQIPMLKTFTVFNVQQIDGLPLTTETVSPEATFDPLPRAENLFRKSGANIIEKGQNAFFRPSTDEVWLPERHLFRMRLTSTLPVCMSWLTGAGVKNALTVK
;
A
#
# COMPACT_ATOMS: atom_id res chain seq x y z
N MET A 1 -2.11 4.53 7.26
CA MET A 1 -0.76 4.34 7.84
C MET A 1 -0.73 3.51 9.13
N LEU A 2 -1.81 3.45 9.94
CA LEU A 2 -1.79 2.70 11.22
C LEU A 2 -1.43 1.21 11.08
N LEU A 3 -2.02 0.52 10.11
CA LEU A 3 -1.80 -0.92 9.93
C LEU A 3 -0.38 -1.24 9.46
N TRP A 4 0.19 -0.43 8.55
CA TRP A 4 1.58 -0.60 8.12
C TRP A 4 2.56 -0.42 9.29
N CYS A 5 2.37 0.63 10.10
CA CYS A 5 3.21 0.86 11.27
C CYS A 5 3.11 -0.30 12.28
N SER A 6 1.91 -0.88 12.45
CA SER A 6 1.70 -2.04 13.32
C SER A 6 2.37 -3.30 12.76
N ALA A 7 2.22 -3.59 11.46
CA ALA A 7 2.91 -4.68 10.79
C ALA A 7 4.43 -4.56 10.92
N SER A 8 4.98 -3.37 10.68
CA SER A 8 6.42 -3.13 10.76
C SER A 8 6.95 -3.30 12.19
N LYS A 9 6.22 -2.84 13.21
CA LYS A 9 6.61 -3.01 14.62
C LYS A 9 6.56 -4.47 15.08
N GLN A 10 5.59 -5.23 14.60
CA GLN A 10 5.38 -6.64 15.00
C GLN A 10 6.08 -7.63 14.06
N GLY A 11 6.68 -7.17 12.97
CA GLY A 11 7.39 -8.00 11.99
C GLY A 11 6.49 -8.81 11.06
N PHE A 12 5.23 -8.43 10.89
CA PHE A 12 4.31 -9.15 10.00
C PHE A 12 4.67 -8.91 8.54
N SER A 13 4.90 -9.99 7.79
CA SER A 13 5.16 -9.95 6.35
C SER A 13 3.89 -9.94 5.49
N ASP A 14 2.75 -10.37 6.05
CA ASP A 14 1.46 -10.39 5.36
C ASP A 14 0.71 -9.08 5.63
N SER A 15 0.15 -8.48 4.57
CA SER A 15 -0.58 -7.21 4.63
C SER A 15 -2.08 -7.39 4.91
N ARG A 16 -2.57 -8.62 5.05
CA ARG A 16 -3.98 -8.91 5.32
C ARG A 16 -4.32 -8.77 6.82
N TRP A 17 -5.40 -8.04 7.08
CA TRP A 17 -5.94 -7.81 8.42
C TRP A 17 -7.41 -8.18 8.45
N VAL A 18 -7.85 -8.85 9.51
CA VAL A 18 -9.24 -9.30 9.68
C VAL A 18 -9.72 -9.04 11.11
N THR A 19 -11.01 -8.79 11.28
CA THR A 19 -11.61 -8.73 12.62
C THR A 19 -11.70 -10.13 13.24
N TYR A 20 -11.82 -10.21 14.57
CA TYR A 20 -11.98 -11.49 15.26
C TYR A 20 -13.14 -12.33 14.71
N LYS A 21 -14.29 -11.69 14.44
CA LYS A 21 -15.48 -12.37 13.91
C LYS A 21 -15.25 -12.90 12.49
N GLN A 22 -14.52 -12.16 11.66
CA GLN A 22 -14.17 -12.61 10.30
C GLN A 22 -13.18 -13.78 10.35
N ALA A 23 -12.19 -13.74 11.25
CA ALA A 23 -11.29 -14.86 11.47
C ALA A 23 -12.05 -16.12 11.88
N GLN A 24 -12.94 -16.01 12.87
CA GLN A 24 -13.75 -17.11 13.36
C GLN A 24 -14.70 -17.67 12.28
N ALA A 25 -15.33 -16.80 11.48
CA ALA A 25 -16.17 -17.22 10.37
C ALA A 25 -15.39 -17.95 9.26
N ALA A 26 -14.11 -17.62 9.09
CA ALA A 26 -13.21 -18.31 8.18
C ALA A 26 -12.55 -19.56 8.81
N GLY A 27 -12.98 -19.99 10.00
CA GLY A 27 -12.45 -21.17 10.70
C GLY A 27 -11.11 -20.93 11.42
N GLY A 28 -10.65 -19.67 11.48
CA GLY A 28 -9.41 -19.29 12.14
C GLY A 28 -9.61 -18.87 13.61
N GLN A 29 -8.61 -19.12 14.44
CA GLN A 29 -8.60 -18.73 15.85
C GLN A 29 -7.39 -17.83 16.15
N VAL A 30 -7.65 -16.63 16.67
CA VAL A 30 -6.57 -15.74 17.16
C VAL A 30 -5.85 -16.45 18.31
N ARG A 31 -4.51 -16.50 18.25
CA ARG A 31 -3.69 -17.13 19.29
C ARG A 31 -3.83 -16.41 20.62
N LYS A 32 -3.78 -17.20 21.69
CA LYS A 32 -3.90 -16.67 23.06
C LYS A 32 -2.71 -15.75 23.37
N GLY A 33 -3.00 -14.51 23.79
CA GLY A 33 -1.99 -13.51 24.13
C GLY A 33 -1.66 -12.53 23.02
N GLU A 34 -2.19 -12.73 21.80
CA GLU A 34 -2.02 -11.77 20.70
C GLU A 34 -2.85 -10.49 20.92
N HIS A 35 -2.27 -9.35 20.58
CA HIS A 35 -2.93 -8.05 20.69
C HIS A 35 -3.42 -7.56 19.32
N GLY A 36 -4.68 -7.16 19.26
CA GLY A 36 -5.27 -6.57 18.07
C GLY A 36 -4.82 -5.12 17.87
N THR A 37 -4.86 -4.67 16.62
CA THR A 37 -4.59 -3.28 16.22
C THR A 37 -5.90 -2.53 16.01
N THR A 38 -5.99 -1.29 16.48
CA THR A 38 -7.16 -0.44 16.26
C THR A 38 -7.19 0.10 14.84
N ALA A 39 -8.27 -0.19 14.11
CA ALA A 39 -8.63 0.41 12.84
C ALA A 39 -9.76 1.41 13.03
N ILE A 40 -9.72 2.51 12.28
CA ILE A 40 -10.71 3.58 12.35
C ILE A 40 -11.45 3.62 11.02
N PHE A 41 -12.77 3.59 11.07
CA PHE A 41 -13.67 3.69 9.94
C PHE A 41 -14.54 4.93 10.09
N TYR A 42 -14.58 5.76 9.06
CA TYR A 42 -15.39 6.97 9.04
C TYR A 42 -16.63 6.72 8.18
N THR A 43 -17.82 7.00 8.72
CA THR A 43 -19.11 6.83 8.03
C THR A 43 -20.08 7.91 8.45
N THR A 44 -20.97 8.31 7.56
CA THR A 44 -22.12 9.14 7.92
C THR A 44 -23.29 8.24 8.35
N LEU A 45 -24.03 8.66 9.36
CA LEU A 45 -25.31 8.08 9.73
C LEU A 45 -26.42 9.02 9.28
N GLU A 46 -27.42 8.46 8.62
CA GLU A 46 -28.66 9.17 8.30
C GLU A 46 -29.61 9.03 9.48
N LYS A 47 -30.04 10.17 10.05
CA LYS A 47 -31.02 10.22 11.12
C LYS A 47 -32.14 11.17 10.71
N GLU A 48 -33.37 10.68 10.76
CA GLU A 48 -34.54 11.52 10.53
C GLU A 48 -34.82 12.35 11.78
N ASN A 49 -34.98 13.66 11.62
CA ASN A 49 -35.33 14.58 12.70
C ASN A 49 -36.85 14.60 12.93
N ASP A 50 -37.30 15.26 14.00
CA ASP A 50 -38.74 15.37 14.33
C ASP A 50 -39.55 16.15 13.27
N ALA A 51 -38.89 16.79 12.30
CA ALA A 51 -39.48 17.49 11.16
C ALA A 51 -39.53 16.63 9.86
N GLY A 52 -39.07 15.38 9.90
CA GLY A 52 -39.05 14.48 8.74
C GLY A 52 -37.89 14.73 7.76
N GLU A 53 -36.89 15.52 8.14
CA GLU A 53 -35.70 15.76 7.33
C GLU A 53 -34.58 14.78 7.70
N VAL A 54 -33.91 14.22 6.69
CA VAL A 54 -32.78 13.32 6.87
C VAL A 54 -31.52 14.12 7.14
N GLU A 55 -31.04 14.08 8.37
CA GLU A 55 -29.78 14.69 8.80
C GLU A 55 -28.63 13.68 8.69
N GLN A 56 -27.52 14.09 8.05
CA GLN A 56 -26.32 13.26 7.95
C GLN A 56 -25.32 13.62 9.05
N ILE A 57 -25.16 12.72 10.03
CA ILE A 57 -24.27 12.90 11.16
C ILE A 57 -22.96 12.14 10.89
N PRO A 58 -21.80 12.80 10.80
CA PRO A 58 -20.53 12.11 10.65
C PRO A 58 -20.16 11.34 11.91
N MET A 59 -19.81 10.06 11.74
CA MET A 59 -19.47 9.15 12.83
C MET A 59 -18.15 8.43 12.58
N LEU A 60 -17.38 8.28 13.65
CA LEU A 60 -16.15 7.51 13.70
C LEU A 60 -16.43 6.17 14.39
N LYS A 61 -16.24 5.05 13.69
CA LYS A 61 -16.30 3.70 14.25
C LYS A 61 -14.89 3.17 14.43
N THR A 62 -14.58 2.64 15.61
CA THR A 62 -13.32 1.95 15.87
C THR A 62 -13.54 0.45 15.87
N PHE A 63 -12.64 -0.29 15.23
CA PHE A 63 -12.66 -1.75 15.19
C PHE A 63 -11.30 -2.29 15.61
N THR A 64 -11.30 -3.48 16.20
CA THR A 64 -10.05 -4.21 16.48
C THR A 64 -9.83 -5.24 15.39
N VAL A 65 -8.67 -5.16 14.72
CA VAL A 65 -8.25 -6.09 13.66
C VAL A 65 -6.99 -6.83 14.05
N PHE A 66 -6.83 -8.04 13.55
CA PHE A 66 -5.68 -8.91 13.76
C PHE A 66 -5.04 -9.21 12.41
N ASN A 67 -3.73 -9.32 12.39
CA ASN A 67 -3.02 -9.78 11.21
C ASN A 67 -3.28 -11.29 11.03
N VAL A 68 -3.32 -11.76 9.78
CA VAL A 68 -3.50 -13.20 9.51
C VAL A 68 -2.40 -14.07 10.13
N GLN A 69 -1.20 -13.54 10.37
CA GLN A 69 -0.10 -14.25 11.05
C GLN A 69 -0.34 -14.46 12.55
N GLN A 70 -1.33 -13.78 13.14
CA GLN A 70 -1.74 -13.94 14.55
C GLN A 70 -2.84 -15.00 14.71
N ILE A 71 -3.31 -15.59 13.61
CA ILE A 71 -4.49 -16.44 13.57
C ILE A 71 -4.09 -17.82 13.04
N ASP A 72 -4.36 -18.85 13.85
CA ASP A 72 -4.18 -20.24 13.44
C ASP A 72 -5.40 -20.73 12.65
N GLY A 73 -5.20 -21.65 11.70
CA GLY A 73 -6.30 -22.27 10.94
C GLY A 73 -6.75 -21.49 9.70
N LEU A 74 -6.16 -20.33 9.40
CA LEU A 74 -6.39 -19.63 8.14
C LEU A 74 -5.42 -20.11 7.04
N PRO A 75 -5.88 -20.24 5.78
CA PRO A 75 -5.00 -20.49 4.65
C PRO A 75 -4.11 -19.26 4.42
N LEU A 76 -2.90 -19.31 4.96
CA LEU A 76 -1.85 -18.36 4.62
C LEU A 76 -1.38 -18.68 3.20
N THR A 77 -1.95 -18.01 2.20
CA THR A 77 -1.34 -17.95 0.87
C THR A 77 -0.06 -17.14 0.99
N THR A 78 1.04 -17.80 1.32
CA THR A 78 2.37 -17.20 1.29
C THR A 78 2.74 -17.01 -0.18
N GLU A 79 2.40 -15.86 -0.75
CA GLU A 79 3.14 -15.38 -1.92
C GLU A 79 4.52 -14.97 -1.42
N THR A 80 5.39 -15.96 -1.19
CA THR A 80 6.82 -15.74 -1.08
C THR A 80 7.28 -15.23 -2.44
N VAL A 81 7.35 -13.91 -2.58
CA VAL A 81 8.04 -13.29 -3.70
C VAL A 81 9.52 -13.64 -3.52
N SER A 82 9.94 -14.74 -4.15
CA SER A 82 11.35 -15.12 -4.21
C SER A 82 12.11 -14.00 -4.94
N PRO A 83 13.20 -13.46 -4.38
CA PRO A 83 14.06 -12.51 -5.08
C PRO A 83 14.97 -13.27 -6.07
N GLU A 84 14.37 -13.92 -7.05
CA GLU A 84 15.02 -14.46 -8.25
C GLU A 84 14.13 -14.07 -9.44
N ALA A 85 14.58 -13.54 -10.57
CA ALA A 85 15.90 -13.28 -11.10
C ALA A 85 15.73 -12.30 -12.27
N THR A 86 16.73 -11.46 -12.53
CA THR A 86 16.89 -10.67 -13.77
C THR A 86 15.78 -9.61 -14.01
N PHE A 87 16.14 -8.45 -14.57
CA PHE A 87 15.14 -7.48 -15.00
C PHE A 87 14.38 -8.08 -16.20
N ASP A 88 13.27 -8.75 -15.93
CA ASP A 88 12.31 -9.21 -16.94
C ASP A 88 11.15 -8.22 -16.99
N PRO A 89 10.98 -7.45 -18.09
CA PRO A 89 9.91 -6.46 -18.17
C PRO A 89 8.54 -7.13 -18.10
N LEU A 90 7.85 -6.96 -16.97
CA LEU A 90 6.50 -7.45 -16.78
C LEU A 90 5.54 -6.75 -17.75
N PRO A 91 4.86 -7.47 -18.67
CA PRO A 91 3.99 -6.86 -19.69
C PRO A 91 2.89 -5.97 -19.10
N ARG A 92 2.41 -6.30 -17.89
CA ARG A 92 1.42 -5.49 -17.16
C ARG A 92 2.00 -4.15 -16.72
N ALA A 93 3.26 -4.12 -16.27
CA ALA A 93 3.93 -2.89 -15.85
C ALA A 93 4.22 -1.99 -17.06
N GLU A 94 4.70 -2.56 -18.17
CA GLU A 94 4.92 -1.82 -19.43
C GLU A 94 3.63 -1.20 -19.98
N ASN A 95 2.52 -1.95 -19.94
CA ASN A 95 1.23 -1.43 -20.34
C ASN A 95 0.74 -0.31 -19.42
N LEU A 96 1.07 -0.35 -18.12
CA LEU A 96 0.76 0.73 -17.19
C LEU A 96 1.59 1.98 -17.50
N PHE A 97 2.88 1.84 -17.82
CA PHE A 97 3.72 2.96 -18.27
C PHE A 97 3.21 3.59 -19.57
N ARG A 98 2.75 2.78 -20.53
CA ARG A 98 2.17 3.31 -21.78
C ARG A 98 0.82 4.00 -21.55
N LYS A 99 0.01 3.49 -20.62
CA LYS A 99 -1.33 4.03 -20.33
C LYS A 99 -1.32 5.21 -19.36
N SER A 100 -0.23 5.43 -18.61
CA SER A 100 -0.16 6.51 -17.63
C SER A 100 -0.14 7.90 -18.28
N GLY A 101 0.20 8.00 -19.57
CA GLY A 101 0.34 9.27 -20.27
C GLY A 101 1.59 10.07 -19.88
N ALA A 102 2.42 9.54 -18.98
CA ALA A 102 3.65 10.20 -18.56
C ALA A 102 4.70 10.17 -19.68
N ASN A 103 5.42 11.28 -19.88
CA ASN A 103 6.53 11.34 -20.81
C ASN A 103 7.79 10.74 -20.14
N ILE A 104 8.06 9.46 -20.42
CA ILE A 104 9.16 8.72 -19.80
C ILE A 104 10.35 8.63 -20.75
N ILE A 105 11.49 9.16 -20.31
CA ILE A 105 12.74 9.18 -21.05
C ILE A 105 13.74 8.25 -20.35
N GLU A 106 14.05 7.12 -20.98
CA GLU A 106 15.05 6.16 -20.49
C GLU A 106 16.46 6.56 -20.98
N LYS A 107 17.08 7.56 -20.33
CA LYS A 107 18.44 8.03 -20.65
C LYS A 107 19.21 8.46 -19.40
N GLY A 108 20.51 8.18 -19.40
CA GLY A 108 21.43 8.62 -18.36
C GLY A 108 21.60 7.61 -17.23
N GLN A 109 22.17 8.06 -16.11
CA GLN A 109 22.58 7.21 -14.98
C GLN A 109 21.68 7.34 -13.74
N ASN A 110 20.82 8.37 -13.68
CA ASN A 110 20.02 8.71 -12.50
C ASN A 110 18.54 8.85 -12.85
N ALA A 111 17.68 8.48 -11.90
CA ALA A 111 16.23 8.63 -12.03
C ALA A 111 15.78 9.96 -11.40
N PHE A 112 15.02 10.78 -12.12
CA PHE A 112 14.47 12.03 -11.60
C PHE A 112 13.21 12.47 -12.36
N PHE A 113 12.36 13.26 -11.71
CA PHE A 113 11.25 13.95 -12.35
C PHE A 113 11.64 15.40 -12.65
N ARG A 114 11.31 15.91 -13.83
CA ARG A 114 11.57 17.28 -14.27
C ARG A 114 10.25 18.04 -14.41
N PRO A 115 9.84 18.83 -13.39
CA PRO A 115 8.53 19.50 -13.40
C PRO A 115 8.34 20.51 -14.54
N SER A 116 9.42 21.13 -15.02
CA SER A 116 9.33 22.18 -16.06
C SER A 116 8.95 21.68 -17.44
N THR A 117 9.22 20.41 -17.73
CA THR A 117 8.89 19.74 -19.00
C THR A 117 7.91 18.58 -18.81
N ASP A 118 7.48 18.32 -17.57
CA ASP A 118 6.63 17.18 -17.18
C ASP A 118 7.21 15.82 -17.65
N GLU A 119 8.52 15.66 -17.47
CA GLU A 119 9.26 14.48 -17.92
C GLU A 119 9.74 13.63 -16.75
N VAL A 120 9.58 12.31 -16.87
CA VAL A 120 10.18 11.34 -15.97
C VAL A 120 11.43 10.78 -16.65
N TRP A 121 12.59 11.05 -16.08
CA TRP A 121 13.87 10.52 -16.55
C TRP A 121 14.23 9.27 -15.77
N LEU A 122 14.49 8.17 -16.48
CA LEU A 122 14.90 6.89 -15.91
C LEU A 122 16.28 6.50 -16.47
N PRO A 123 17.15 5.87 -15.66
CA PRO A 123 18.34 5.19 -16.16
C PRO A 123 17.96 4.12 -17.19
N GLU A 124 18.90 3.76 -18.05
CA GLU A 124 18.69 2.64 -18.97
C GLU A 124 18.39 1.34 -18.20
N ARG A 125 17.47 0.53 -18.72
CA ARG A 125 16.94 -0.68 -18.06
C ARG A 125 18.02 -1.64 -17.55
N HIS A 126 19.14 -1.73 -18.28
CA HIS A 126 20.26 -2.59 -17.93
C HIS A 126 21.07 -2.12 -16.70
N LEU A 127 20.94 -0.84 -16.32
CA LEU A 127 21.57 -0.25 -15.13
C LEU A 127 20.81 -0.57 -13.84
N PHE A 128 19.56 -1.04 -13.93
CA PHE A 128 18.83 -1.62 -12.81
C PHE A 128 19.35 -3.04 -12.50
N ARG A 129 20.67 -3.19 -12.34
CA ARG A 129 21.27 -4.41 -11.81
C ARG A 129 21.23 -4.34 -10.29
N MET A 130 20.52 -5.31 -9.71
CA MET A 130 20.29 -5.43 -8.28
C MET A 130 21.62 -5.61 -7.52
N ARG A 131 22.19 -4.51 -7.01
CA ARG A 131 23.30 -4.55 -6.04
C ARG A 131 22.70 -4.45 -4.65
N LEU A 132 22.30 -5.60 -4.08
CA LEU A 132 21.80 -5.69 -2.70
C LEU A 132 22.90 -5.44 -1.63
N THR A 133 24.11 -5.03 -2.01
CA THR A 133 25.15 -4.68 -1.05
C THR A 133 25.28 -3.17 -0.90
N SER A 134 24.71 -2.67 0.20
CA SER A 134 25.18 -1.50 0.95
C SER A 134 25.38 -0.18 0.19
N THR A 135 24.31 0.43 -0.33
CA THR A 135 24.24 1.91 -0.33
C THR A 135 22.77 2.36 -0.37
N LEU A 136 22.21 2.63 0.81
CA LEU A 136 21.01 3.45 0.96
C LEU A 136 21.37 4.88 0.53
N PRO A 137 21.02 5.33 -0.69
CA PRO A 137 20.08 6.46 -0.75
C PRO A 137 19.13 6.49 -1.97
N VAL A 138 19.31 5.66 -3.02
CA VAL A 138 18.62 5.93 -4.30
C VAL A 138 17.12 5.60 -4.27
N CYS A 139 16.70 4.62 -3.48
CA CYS A 139 15.28 4.26 -3.40
C CYS A 139 14.47 5.16 -2.45
N MET A 140 15.11 5.81 -1.46
CA MET A 140 14.40 6.72 -0.53
C MET A 140 14.05 8.07 -1.16
N SER A 141 14.80 8.53 -2.17
CA SER A 141 14.51 9.81 -2.85
C SER A 141 13.14 9.84 -3.55
N TRP A 142 12.58 8.69 -3.90
CA TRP A 142 11.26 8.60 -4.53
C TRP A 142 10.10 8.74 -3.51
N LEU A 143 10.35 8.49 -2.22
CA LEU A 143 9.33 8.59 -1.15
C LEU A 143 9.42 9.89 -0.34
N THR A 144 10.55 10.59 -0.35
CA THR A 144 10.73 11.87 0.37
C THR A 144 10.65 13.11 -0.52
N GLY A 145 10.51 12.95 -1.83
CA GLY A 145 10.22 14.03 -2.77
C GLY A 145 8.80 14.57 -2.58
N ALA A 146 8.65 15.54 -1.68
CA ALA A 146 7.47 16.38 -1.56
C ALA A 146 7.19 17.10 -2.89
N GLY A 147 6.33 16.51 -3.73
CA GLY A 147 6.02 17.09 -5.04
C GLY A 147 4.88 16.45 -5.82
N VAL A 148 4.43 15.25 -5.48
CA VAL A 148 3.25 14.64 -6.13
C VAL A 148 2.01 14.91 -5.28
N LYS A 149 1.52 16.15 -5.30
CA LYS A 149 0.20 16.48 -4.72
C LYS A 149 -0.84 16.98 -5.73
N ASN A 150 -0.51 17.19 -7.01
CA ASN A 150 -1.44 17.86 -7.93
C ASN A 150 -1.74 17.15 -9.27
N ALA A 151 -1.37 15.88 -9.47
CA ALA A 151 -1.67 15.19 -10.75
C ALA A 151 -2.88 14.24 -10.72
N LEU A 152 -3.62 14.16 -9.60
CA LEU A 152 -4.84 13.36 -9.49
C LEU A 152 -6.01 14.21 -8.96
N THR A 153 -6.16 15.41 -9.52
CA THR A 153 -7.44 16.12 -9.47
C THR A 153 -7.61 16.87 -10.78
N VAL A 154 -8.82 16.76 -11.33
CA VAL A 154 -9.42 17.51 -12.45
C VAL A 154 -9.47 16.77 -13.80
N LYS A 155 -10.69 16.25 -14.02
CA LYS A 155 -11.43 15.89 -15.25
C LYS A 155 -11.01 14.67 -16.07
#